data_AF-A0AAP6LM90-F1
#
_entry.id   AF-A0AAP6LM90-F1
#
_cell.length_a   1.000
_cell.length_b   1.000
_cell.length_c   1.000
_cell.angle_alpha   90.00
_cell.angle_beta   90.00
_cell.angle_gamma   90.00
#
_symmetry.space_group_name_H-M   'P 1'
#
loop_
_entity.id
_entity.type
_entity.pdbx_description
1 polymer ?
#
loop_
_entity_poly.entity_id
_entity_poly.type
_entity_poly.pdbx_seq_one_letter_code
_entity_poly.pdbx_strand_id
1 'polypeptide(L)'
;MGTIITFFFKIFEMILSAIFRTLFPRKIVHKNNLKSYSKSNYNKSNSRNIIFNFGKYKGKKVKDVWLEDKEYCIWLINSSRYEGWRSSALHIYNELERLNNGNDILFFSFGKYKGESVNDILKSDRQYCEWLLNQSWAFDYKEVQYMSEMID
;
A
#
# COMPACT_ATOMS: atom_id res chain seq x y z
N MET A 1 24.35 -32.01 19.77
CA MET A 1 23.32 -32.01 18.70
C MET A 1 22.80 -30.61 18.33
N GLY A 2 22.75 -29.61 19.24
CA GLY A 2 22.16 -28.28 18.94
C GLY A 2 23.04 -27.23 18.24
N THR A 3 24.38 -27.38 18.27
CA THR A 3 25.31 -26.38 17.70
C THR A 3 25.44 -26.47 16.17
N ILE A 4 25.29 -27.67 15.62
CA ILE A 4 25.39 -27.91 14.18
C ILE A 4 24.14 -27.40 13.46
N ILE A 5 22.96 -27.60 14.05
CA ILE A 5 21.68 -27.12 13.49
C ILE A 5 21.63 -25.59 13.46
N THR A 6 22.08 -24.93 14.54
CA THR A 6 22.16 -23.46 14.60
C THR A 6 23.20 -22.88 13.65
N PHE A 7 24.30 -23.61 13.40
CA PHE A 7 25.29 -23.26 12.40
C PHE A 7 24.72 -23.33 10.97
N PHE A 8 24.01 -24.41 10.63
CA PHE A 8 23.36 -24.55 9.32
C PHE A 8 22.24 -23.52 9.11
N PHE A 9 21.46 -23.21 10.16
CA PHE A 9 20.43 -22.18 10.09
C PHE A 9 21.02 -20.79 9.82
N LYS A 10 22.14 -20.44 10.46
CA LYS A 10 22.86 -19.18 10.19
C LYS A 10 23.42 -19.10 8.76
N ILE A 11 23.93 -20.21 8.23
CA ILE A 11 24.40 -20.27 6.84
C ILE A 11 23.23 -20.12 5.87
N PHE A 12 22.09 -20.74 6.15
CA PHE A 12 20.88 -20.62 5.34
C PHE A 12 20.36 -19.18 5.29
N GLU A 13 20.24 -18.51 6.45
CA GLU A 13 19.87 -17.08 6.53
C GLU A 13 20.86 -16.18 5.77
N MET A 14 22.16 -16.46 5.87
CA MET A 14 23.19 -15.72 5.15
C MET A 14 23.02 -15.85 3.63
N ILE A 15 22.79 -17.07 3.14
CA ILE A 15 22.59 -17.37 1.72
C ILE A 15 21.29 -16.75 1.21
N LEU A 16 20.19 -16.87 1.96
CA LEU A 16 18.91 -16.21 1.63
C LEU A 16 19.06 -14.69 1.55
N SER A 17 19.77 -14.08 2.49
CA SER A 17 20.01 -12.64 2.48
C SER A 17 20.82 -12.18 1.26
N ALA A 18 21.77 -13.00 0.79
CA ALA A 18 22.59 -12.71 -0.38
C ALA A 18 21.79 -12.87 -1.69
N ILE A 19 20.95 -13.91 -1.77
CA ILE A 19 20.03 -14.13 -2.89
C ILE A 19 18.97 -13.02 -2.96
N PHE A 20 18.42 -12.59 -1.82
CA PHE A 20 17.44 -11.51 -1.77
C PHE A 20 18.05 -10.16 -2.21
N ARG A 21 19.31 -9.87 -1.85
CA ARG A 21 20.05 -8.67 -2.30
C ARG A 21 20.32 -8.64 -3.80
N THR A 22 20.44 -9.81 -4.45
CA THR A 22 20.74 -9.91 -5.88
C THR A 22 19.48 -9.97 -6.74
N LEU A 23 18.39 -10.58 -6.24
CA LEU A 23 17.12 -10.67 -6.94
C LEU A 23 16.25 -9.40 -6.79
N PHE A 24 16.43 -8.63 -5.71
CA PHE A 24 15.78 -7.33 -5.51
C PHE A 24 16.85 -6.23 -5.44
N PRO A 25 17.48 -5.86 -6.57
CA PRO A 25 18.41 -4.74 -6.56
C PRO A 25 17.65 -3.51 -6.07
N ARG A 26 18.14 -2.89 -4.98
CA ARG A 26 17.66 -1.57 -4.53
C ARG A 26 17.70 -0.66 -5.73
N LYS A 27 16.52 -0.26 -6.23
CA LYS A 27 16.44 0.88 -7.14
C LYS A 27 16.99 2.05 -6.33
N ILE A 28 18.18 2.54 -6.67
CA ILE A 28 18.70 3.80 -6.13
C ILE A 28 17.74 4.85 -6.68
N VAL A 29 16.72 5.17 -5.90
CA VAL A 29 15.90 6.35 -6.14
C VAL A 29 16.81 7.52 -5.79
N HIS A 30 17.35 8.16 -6.81
CA HIS A 30 17.94 9.48 -6.65
C HIS A 30 16.89 10.35 -5.95
N LYS A 31 17.20 10.81 -4.73
CA LYS A 31 16.42 11.79 -3.97
C LYS A 31 16.47 13.14 -4.70
N ASN A 32 15.88 13.24 -5.88
CA ASN A 32 15.78 14.49 -6.61
C ASN A 32 14.30 14.81 -6.79
N ASN A 33 13.85 15.78 -5.99
CA ASN A 33 12.57 16.51 -6.10
C ASN A 33 11.29 15.79 -5.65
N LEU A 34 11.18 15.49 -4.35
CA LEU A 34 9.92 15.76 -3.66
C LEU A 34 9.87 17.27 -3.41
N LYS A 35 9.55 18.05 -4.46
CA LYS A 35 9.02 19.40 -4.27
C LYS A 35 7.78 19.23 -3.40
N SER A 36 7.80 19.93 -2.27
CA SER A 36 6.65 20.23 -1.44
C SER A 36 5.48 20.63 -2.34
N TYR A 37 4.58 19.68 -2.62
CA TYR A 37 3.33 19.99 -3.30
C TYR A 37 2.50 20.79 -2.32
N SER A 38 2.31 22.05 -2.71
CA SER A 38 1.67 23.08 -1.94
C SER A 38 0.30 22.64 -1.45
N LYS A 39 0.02 23.01 -0.20
CA LYS A 39 -1.31 23.03 0.39
C LYS A 39 -2.17 23.99 -0.43
N SER A 40 -2.74 23.52 -1.53
CA SER A 40 -3.66 24.31 -2.34
C SER A 40 -5.02 24.26 -1.66
N ASN A 41 -5.47 25.47 -1.27
CA ASN A 41 -6.80 25.77 -0.82
C ASN A 41 -7.82 25.19 -1.81
N TYR A 42 -8.47 24.08 -1.44
CA TYR A 42 -9.63 23.60 -2.16
C TYR A 42 -10.87 23.82 -1.30
N ASN A 43 -11.69 24.76 -1.76
CA ASN A 43 -12.83 25.31 -1.05
C ASN A 43 -13.80 24.23 -0.54
N LYS A 44 -14.18 24.41 0.73
CA LYS A 44 -15.32 23.80 1.41
C LYS A 44 -16.61 24.31 0.78
N SER A 45 -17.02 23.73 -0.34
CA SER A 45 -18.39 23.77 -0.87
C SER A 45 -18.44 23.13 -2.26
N ASN A 46 -19.44 22.27 -2.46
CA ASN A 46 -19.76 21.52 -3.68
C ASN A 46 -19.07 20.16 -3.85
N SER A 47 -19.71 19.13 -3.29
CA SER A 47 -19.59 17.73 -3.73
C SER A 47 -19.97 17.65 -5.20
N ARG A 48 -19.02 17.94 -6.10
CA ARG A 48 -19.22 17.77 -7.54
C ARG A 48 -19.53 16.30 -7.79
N ASN A 49 -20.57 16.02 -8.58
CA ASN A 49 -20.88 14.68 -9.07
C ASN A 49 -19.73 14.21 -9.95
N ILE A 50 -18.65 13.72 -9.34
CA ILE A 50 -17.48 13.25 -10.07
C ILE A 50 -17.85 11.94 -10.76
N ILE A 51 -17.61 11.88 -12.06
CA ILE A 51 -17.97 10.77 -12.94
C ILE A 51 -16.68 10.09 -13.37
N PHE A 52 -16.68 8.76 -13.38
CA PHE A 52 -15.62 7.97 -13.98
C PHE A 52 -15.51 8.29 -15.48
N ASN A 53 -14.36 8.79 -15.92
CA ASN A 53 -14.08 9.03 -17.34
C ASN A 53 -13.35 7.85 -18.02
N PHE A 54 -13.05 6.78 -17.29
CA PHE A 54 -12.39 5.55 -17.77
C PHE A 54 -12.89 4.29 -17.05
N GLY A 55 -12.42 3.13 -17.51
CA GLY A 55 -12.57 1.85 -16.83
C GLY A 55 -13.97 1.24 -16.89
N LYS A 56 -14.17 0.18 -16.09
CA LYS A 56 -15.41 -0.61 -15.98
C LYS A 56 -16.65 0.25 -15.74
N TYR A 57 -16.48 1.35 -14.99
CA TYR A 57 -17.57 2.20 -14.52
C TYR A 57 -17.66 3.56 -15.24
N LYS A 58 -17.07 3.69 -16.44
CA LYS A 58 -17.13 4.93 -17.23
C LYS A 58 -18.57 5.45 -17.35
N GLY A 59 -18.77 6.74 -17.04
CA GLY A 59 -20.08 7.39 -17.05
C GLY A 59 -20.86 7.28 -15.73
N LYS A 60 -20.46 6.41 -14.78
CA LYS A 60 -21.06 6.33 -13.45
C LYS A 60 -20.43 7.33 -12.47
N LYS A 61 -21.20 7.77 -11.47
CA LYS A 61 -20.68 8.63 -10.39
C LYS A 61 -19.77 7.82 -9.47
N VAL A 62 -18.68 8.44 -9.04
CA VAL A 62 -17.69 7.82 -8.14
C VAL A 62 -18.32 7.35 -6.83
N LYS A 63 -19.25 8.12 -6.27
CA LYS A 63 -19.96 7.75 -5.03
C LYS A 63 -20.85 6.53 -5.19
N ASP A 64 -21.56 6.44 -6.31
CA ASP A 64 -22.45 5.30 -6.58
C ASP A 64 -21.61 4.03 -6.73
N VAL A 65 -20.49 4.11 -7.44
CA VAL A 65 -19.53 3.01 -7.59
C VAL A 65 -18.86 2.64 -6.28
N TRP A 66 -18.57 3.60 -5.40
CA TRP A 66 -18.03 3.33 -4.06
C TRP A 66 -18.98 2.47 -3.20
N LEU A 67 -20.29 2.68 -3.35
CA LEU A 67 -21.32 1.89 -2.67
C LEU A 67 -21.59 0.55 -3.37
N GLU A 68 -21.50 0.52 -4.69
CA GLU A 68 -21.76 -0.67 -5.53
C GLU A 68 -20.59 -1.67 -5.53
N ASP A 69 -19.35 -1.20 -5.67
CA ASP A 69 -18.13 -1.99 -5.85
C ASP A 69 -16.93 -1.26 -5.20
N LYS A 70 -16.88 -1.38 -3.88
CA LYS A 70 -15.81 -0.79 -3.06
C LYS A 70 -14.44 -1.39 -3.40
N GLU A 71 -14.36 -2.68 -3.72
CA GLU A 71 -13.11 -3.38 -4.04
C GLU A 71 -12.44 -2.82 -5.29
N TYR A 72 -13.22 -2.57 -6.35
CA TYR A 72 -12.70 -1.90 -7.55
C TYR A 72 -12.13 -0.52 -7.23
N CYS A 73 -12.82 0.26 -6.40
CA CYS A 73 -12.39 1.59 -6.00
C CYS A 73 -11.07 1.56 -5.23
N ILE A 74 -10.94 0.60 -4.33
CA ILE A 74 -9.75 0.40 -3.50
C ILE A 74 -8.57 -0.09 -4.35
N TRP A 75 -8.78 -1.09 -5.21
CA TRP A 75 -7.79 -1.52 -6.19
C TRP A 75 -7.29 -0.34 -7.04
N LEU A 76 -8.22 0.54 -7.45
CA LEU A 76 -7.90 1.70 -8.26
C LEU A 76 -7.06 2.73 -7.50
N ILE A 77 -7.41 3.06 -6.25
CA ILE A 77 -6.58 3.92 -5.37
C ILE A 77 -5.16 3.36 -5.29
N ASN A 78 -5.00 2.06 -5.06
CA ASN A 78 -3.69 1.43 -4.90
C ASN A 78 -2.89 1.40 -6.21
N SER A 79 -3.55 1.06 -7.31
CA SER A 79 -2.91 1.00 -8.64
C SER A 79 -2.38 2.38 -9.07
N SER A 80 -3.08 3.46 -8.71
CA SER A 80 -2.69 4.85 -8.99
C SER A 80 -1.38 5.31 -8.34
N ARG A 81 -0.89 4.57 -7.34
CA ARG A 81 0.35 4.88 -6.63
C ARG A 81 1.59 4.43 -7.40
N TYR A 82 1.42 3.60 -8.42
CA TYR A 82 2.51 2.99 -9.18
C TYR A 82 2.63 3.50 -10.62
N GLU A 83 1.61 4.20 -11.13
CA GLU A 83 1.51 4.54 -12.56
C GLU A 83 1.39 6.05 -12.84
N GLY A 84 2.12 6.52 -13.86
CA GLY A 84 2.16 7.92 -14.34
C GLY A 84 0.86 8.42 -15.00
N TRP A 85 -0.19 7.60 -15.01
CA TRP A 85 -1.51 7.89 -15.61
C TRP A 85 -2.38 8.82 -14.75
N ARG A 86 -1.83 9.32 -13.64
CA ARG A 86 -2.54 10.08 -12.61
C ARG A 86 -3.17 11.38 -13.13
N SER A 87 -2.64 11.98 -14.21
CA SER A 87 -3.05 13.32 -14.65
C SER A 87 -4.51 13.43 -15.10
N SER A 88 -5.02 12.49 -15.91
CA SER A 88 -6.39 12.58 -16.46
C SER A 88 -7.47 12.08 -15.49
N ALA A 89 -7.07 11.39 -14.42
CA ALA A 89 -7.93 10.71 -13.46
C ALA A 89 -7.78 11.24 -12.02
N LEU A 90 -6.94 12.26 -11.80
CA LEU A 90 -6.58 12.77 -10.47
C LEU A 90 -7.79 13.13 -9.62
N HIS A 91 -8.80 13.74 -10.22
CA HIS A 91 -10.01 14.16 -9.53
C HIS A 91 -10.86 12.97 -9.03
N ILE A 92 -10.86 11.84 -9.75
CA ILE A 92 -11.49 10.58 -9.32
C ILE A 92 -10.71 9.99 -8.15
N TYR A 93 -9.38 9.91 -8.26
CA TYR A 93 -8.52 9.38 -7.19
C TYR A 93 -8.66 10.18 -5.89
N ASN A 94 -8.64 11.51 -5.97
CA ASN A 94 -8.80 12.35 -4.79
C ASN A 94 -10.17 12.17 -4.13
N GLU A 95 -11.24 11.98 -4.91
CA GLU A 95 -12.56 11.70 -4.36
C GLU A 95 -12.62 10.31 -3.72
N LEU A 96 -12.02 9.30 -4.36
CA LEU A 96 -11.91 7.95 -3.80
C LEU A 96 -11.09 7.93 -2.51
N GLU A 97 -9.95 8.63 -2.46
CA GLU A 97 -9.17 8.80 -1.22
C GLU A 97 -9.98 9.54 -0.15
N ARG A 98 -10.77 10.57 -0.52
CA ARG A 98 -11.66 11.28 0.42
C ARG A 98 -12.78 10.39 0.96
N LEU A 99 -13.37 9.54 0.12
CA LEU A 99 -14.38 8.55 0.54
C LEU A 99 -13.76 7.44 1.38
N ASN A 100 -12.50 7.11 1.11
CA ASN A 100 -11.74 6.14 1.89
C ASN A 100 -11.28 6.69 3.26
N ASN A 101 -11.19 8.01 3.43
CA ASN A 101 -10.73 8.72 4.64
C ASN A 101 -11.58 8.52 5.93
N GLY A 102 -12.39 7.45 5.97
CA GLY A 102 -13.05 6.92 7.17
C GLY A 102 -12.92 5.40 7.33
N ASN A 103 -12.20 4.71 6.43
CA ASN A 103 -11.84 3.31 6.51
C ASN A 103 -10.42 3.20 5.98
N ASP A 104 -9.39 3.37 6.82
CA ASP A 104 -7.99 3.21 6.45
C ASP A 104 -7.68 1.75 6.08
N ILE A 105 -8.21 1.29 4.95
CA ILE A 105 -7.88 0.00 4.37
C ILE A 105 -6.50 0.21 3.73
N LEU A 106 -5.48 -0.05 4.53
CA LEU A 106 -4.10 -0.10 4.09
C LEU A 106 -3.82 -1.44 3.42
N PHE A 107 -2.92 -1.41 2.44
CA PHE A 107 -2.50 -2.56 1.66
C PHE A 107 -0.99 -2.68 1.71
N PHE A 108 -0.49 -3.90 1.70
CA PHE A 108 0.94 -4.14 1.60
C PHE A 108 1.46 -3.66 0.24
N SER A 109 2.44 -2.76 0.25
CA SER A 109 3.12 -2.32 -0.97
C SER A 109 4.26 -3.25 -1.41
N PHE A 110 4.61 -4.23 -0.58
CA PHE A 110 5.75 -5.15 -0.75
C PHE A 110 5.47 -6.53 -0.13
N GLY A 111 6.42 -7.46 -0.29
CA GLY A 111 6.40 -8.74 0.42
C GLY A 111 5.42 -9.77 -0.14
N LYS A 112 5.19 -10.84 0.65
CA LYS A 112 4.36 -12.00 0.30
C LYS A 112 2.93 -11.61 -0.07
N TYR A 113 2.37 -10.63 0.64
CA TYR A 113 0.97 -10.21 0.53
C TYR A 113 0.81 -8.87 -0.20
N LYS A 114 1.73 -8.54 -1.11
CA LYS A 114 1.66 -7.29 -1.87
C LYS A 114 0.31 -7.16 -2.60
N GLY A 115 -0.36 -6.03 -2.38
CA GLY A 115 -1.68 -5.74 -2.95
C GLY A 115 -2.86 -6.26 -2.13
N GLU A 116 -2.61 -6.96 -1.02
CA GLU A 116 -3.62 -7.44 -0.08
C GLU A 116 -3.80 -6.50 1.10
N SER A 117 -4.98 -6.49 1.71
CA SER A 117 -5.31 -5.60 2.83
C SER A 117 -4.55 -6.01 4.09
N VAL A 118 -3.96 -5.04 4.77
CA VAL A 118 -3.32 -5.24 6.09
C VAL A 118 -4.30 -5.88 7.07
N ASN A 119 -5.58 -5.47 7.06
CA ASN A 119 -6.59 -6.04 7.96
C ASN A 119 -6.91 -7.51 7.65
N ASP A 120 -6.93 -7.90 6.39
CA ASP A 120 -7.22 -9.27 6.00
C ASP A 120 -6.05 -10.18 6.33
N ILE A 121 -4.82 -9.69 6.11
CA ILE A 121 -3.61 -10.43 6.49
C ILE A 121 -3.45 -10.50 8.01
N LEU A 122 -3.79 -9.44 8.74
CA LEU A 122 -3.77 -9.44 10.19
C LEU A 122 -4.68 -10.53 10.78
N LYS A 123 -5.83 -10.79 10.15
CA LYS A 123 -6.77 -11.85 10.56
C LYS A 123 -6.36 -13.24 10.08
N SER A 124 -5.81 -13.36 8.88
CA SER A 124 -5.54 -14.65 8.23
C SER A 124 -4.13 -15.21 8.49
N ASP A 125 -3.13 -14.35 8.71
CA ASP A 125 -1.73 -14.72 8.92
C ASP A 125 -1.06 -13.75 9.92
N ARG A 126 -1.54 -13.80 11.17
CA ARG A 126 -0.99 -12.98 12.27
C ARG A 126 0.51 -13.22 12.49
N GLN A 127 1.00 -14.44 12.29
CA GLN A 127 2.42 -14.78 12.45
C GLN A 127 3.31 -14.03 11.46
N TYR A 128 2.85 -13.86 10.21
CA TYR A 128 3.56 -13.03 9.25
C TYR A 128 3.62 -11.56 9.69
N CYS A 129 2.50 -11.01 10.19
CA CYS A 129 2.45 -9.65 10.71
C CYS A 129 3.44 -9.44 11.87
N GLU A 130 3.48 -10.35 12.84
CA GLU A 130 4.40 -10.30 13.97
C GLU A 130 5.87 -10.45 13.53
N TRP A 131 6.16 -11.36 12.59
CA TRP A 131 7.50 -11.46 12.01
C TRP A 131 7.92 -10.15 11.32
N LEU A 132 6.99 -9.53 10.59
CA LEU A 132 7.23 -8.32 9.84
C LEU A 132 7.48 -7.11 10.76
N LEU A 133 6.76 -7.02 11.89
CA LEU A 133 7.02 -6.02 12.93
C LEU A 133 8.40 -6.15 13.57
N ASN A 134 9.00 -7.34 13.56
CA ASN A 134 10.37 -7.54 14.05
C ASN A 134 11.45 -7.16 13.02
N GLN A 135 11.07 -6.76 11.81
CA GLN A 135 12.01 -6.37 10.77
C GLN A 135 12.30 -4.88 10.83
N SER A 136 13.53 -4.51 11.22
CA SER A 136 13.95 -3.11 11.32
C SER A 136 13.79 -2.31 10.02
N TRP A 137 13.90 -2.96 8.86
CA TRP A 137 13.74 -2.33 7.55
C TRP A 137 12.28 -2.04 7.18
N ALA A 138 11.31 -2.66 7.86
CA ALA A 138 9.89 -2.58 7.50
C ALA A 138 9.20 -1.35 8.12
N PHE A 139 9.79 -0.72 9.14
CA PHE A 139 9.20 0.44 9.83
C PHE A 139 9.12 1.72 9.00
N ASP A 140 9.82 1.78 7.85
CA ASP A 140 9.72 2.90 6.91
C ASP A 140 8.37 2.91 6.15
N TYR A 141 7.59 1.84 6.24
CA TYR A 141 6.33 1.65 5.51
C TYR A 141 5.12 1.97 6.39
N LYS A 142 4.21 2.78 5.86
CA LYS A 142 3.00 3.22 6.57
C LYS A 142 2.08 2.06 6.95
N GLU A 143 1.98 1.05 6.08
CA GLU A 143 1.22 -0.17 6.33
C GLU A 143 1.75 -0.96 7.55
N VAL A 144 3.05 -0.88 7.85
CA VAL A 144 3.68 -1.55 9.00
C VAL A 144 3.46 -0.77 10.28
N GLN A 145 3.51 0.56 10.22
CA GLN A 145 3.19 1.44 11.35
C GLN A 145 1.72 1.28 11.78
N TYR A 146 0.78 1.30 10.83
CA TYR A 146 -0.62 1.04 11.10
C TYR A 146 -0.85 -0.34 11.74
N MET A 147 -0.16 -1.37 11.23
CA MET A 147 -0.24 -2.70 11.80
C MET A 147 0.27 -2.75 13.24
N SER A 148 1.32 -1.98 13.59
CA SER A 148 1.84 -1.89 14.96
C SER A 148 0.83 -1.29 15.94
N GLU A 149 -0.02 -0.36 15.49
CA GLU A 149 -1.09 0.24 16.32
C GLU A 149 -2.28 -0.71 16.53
N MET A 150 -2.39 -1.78 15.72
CA MET A 150 -3.49 -2.75 15.80
C MET A 150 -3.13 -4.03 16.55
N ILE A 151 -1.83 -4.31 16.71
CA ILE A 151 -1.30 -5.45 17.46
C ILE A 151 -0.79 -4.92 18.80
N ASP A 152 -1.73 -4.53 19.66
CA ASP A 152 -1.53 -4.34 21.10
C ASP A 152 -2.18 -5.50 21.88
#